data_AF-A0A5K1D3S0-F1
#
_entry.id   AF-A0A5K1D3S0-F1
#
_cell.length_a   1.000
_cell.length_b   1.000
_cell.length_c   1.000
_cell.angle_alpha   90.00
_cell.angle_beta   90.00
_cell.angle_gamma   90.00
#
_symmetry.space_group_name_H-M   'P 1'
#
loop_
_entity.id
_entity.type
_entity.pdbx_description
1 polymer ?
#
loop_
_entity_poly.entity_id
_entity_poly.type
_entity_poly.pdbx_seq_one_letter_code
_entity_poly.pdbx_strand_id
1 'polypeptide(L)'
;TKADAWRNLWTISLHKIFAAIAMGIALLKMLPDRPLFMTVSYALAFAISSPIGVGIGIAIDATAQGAVADWIFTISMAIAAGVFIYVAINHLISKGFKPLHPSPFDTPFYKYLAVLLGVAIIAVVLIWD
;
A
#
# COMPACT_ATOMS: atom_id res chain seq x y z
N THR A 1 1.83 18.27 17.64
CA THR A 1 2.12 17.94 19.06
C THR A 1 2.53 16.47 19.18
N LYS A 2 2.99 15.99 20.35
CA LYS A 2 3.29 14.55 20.53
C LYS A 2 2.08 13.67 20.22
N ALA A 3 0.88 14.09 20.60
CA ALA A 3 -0.35 13.34 20.35
C ALA A 3 -0.62 13.17 18.84
N ASP A 4 -0.43 14.23 18.05
CA ASP A 4 -0.61 14.19 16.60
C ASP A 4 0.42 13.26 15.92
N ALA A 5 1.66 13.25 16.40
CA ALA A 5 2.67 12.34 15.89
C ALA A 5 2.32 10.87 16.16
N TRP A 6 1.81 10.54 17.35
CA TRP A 6 1.34 9.20 17.68
C TRP A 6 0.09 8.81 16.88
N ARG A 7 -0.83 9.74 16.63
CA ARG A 7 -2.00 9.54 15.79
C ARG A 7 -1.61 9.20 14.36
N ASN A 8 -0.77 10.03 13.74
CA ASN A 8 -0.29 9.82 12.38
C ASN A 8 0.49 8.51 12.26
N LEU A 9 1.34 8.19 13.25
CA LEU A 9 2.07 6.93 13.29
C LEU A 9 1.12 5.72 13.31
N TRP A 10 0.04 5.80 14.11
CA TRP A 10 -0.97 4.76 14.17
C TRP A 10 -1.69 4.57 12.83
N THR A 11 -2.18 5.66 12.23
CA THR A 11 -2.88 5.62 10.94
C THR A 11 -2.01 5.02 9.85
N ILE A 12 -0.76 5.48 9.74
CA ILE A 12 0.21 5.01 8.73
C ILE A 12 0.57 3.54 8.96
N SER A 13 0.76 3.13 10.21
CA SER A 13 1.13 1.75 10.54
C SER A 13 0.00 0.76 10.22
N LEU A 14 -1.25 1.12 10.53
CA LEU A 14 -2.41 0.30 10.19
C LEU A 14 -2.51 0.09 8.67
N HIS A 15 -2.40 1.15 7.87
CA HIS A 15 -2.42 1.06 6.41
C HIS A 15 -1.29 0.18 5.86
N LYS A 16 -0.09 0.24 6.45
CA LYS A 16 1.05 -0.58 6.05
C LYS A 16 0.86 -2.07 6.31
N ILE A 17 0.19 -2.44 7.41
CA ILE A 17 -0.10 -3.85 7.70
C ILE A 17 -1.01 -4.44 6.63
N PHE A 18 -2.09 -3.75 6.28
CA PHE A 18 -3.01 -4.21 5.23
C PHE A 18 -2.32 -4.27 3.86
N ALA A 19 -1.50 -3.27 3.52
CA ALA A 19 -0.72 -3.28 2.29
C ALA A 19 0.30 -4.44 2.26
N ALA A 20 0.98 -4.72 3.37
CA ALA A 20 1.93 -5.83 3.49
C ALA A 20 1.25 -7.20 3.33
N ILE A 21 0.09 -7.40 3.95
CA ILE A 21 -0.68 -8.65 3.82
C ILE A 21 -1.16 -8.83 2.39
N ALA A 22 -1.74 -7.78 1.78
CA ALA A 22 -2.22 -7.84 0.39
C ALA A 22 -1.08 -8.16 -0.59
N MET A 23 0.07 -7.50 -0.44
CA MET A 23 1.26 -7.76 -1.26
C MET A 23 1.86 -9.13 -0.99
N GLY A 24 1.91 -9.59 0.26
CA GLY A 24 2.40 -10.92 0.63
C GLY A 24 1.56 -12.03 0.00
N ILE A 25 0.23 -11.91 0.04
CA ILE A 25 -0.68 -12.86 -0.62
C ILE A 25 -0.51 -12.81 -2.15
N ALA A 26 -0.40 -11.60 -2.73
CA ALA A 26 -0.17 -11.46 -4.17
C ALA A 26 1.15 -12.12 -4.60
N LEU A 27 2.22 -11.92 -3.83
CA LEU A 27 3.53 -12.50 -4.09
C LEU A 27 3.52 -14.03 -4.00
N LEU A 28 2.86 -14.58 -2.97
CA LEU A 28 2.66 -16.03 -2.82
C LEU A 28 1.85 -16.63 -3.97
N LYS A 29 0.79 -15.96 -4.42
CA LYS A 29 -0.03 -16.40 -5.57
C LYS A 29 0.70 -16.30 -6.90
N MET A 30 1.61 -15.34 -7.06
CA MET A 30 2.43 -15.16 -8.26
C MET A 30 3.61 -16.14 -8.32
N LEU A 31 4.01 -16.73 -7.20
CA LEU A 31 5.19 -17.60 -7.07
C LEU A 31 4.83 -18.92 -6.35
N PRO A 32 3.95 -19.77 -6.91
CA PRO A 32 3.40 -20.94 -6.22
C PRO A 32 4.45 -22.00 -5.79
N ASP A 33 5.60 -22.10 -6.48
CA ASP A 33 6.59 -23.18 -6.26
C ASP A 33 7.97 -22.70 -5.75
N ARG A 34 8.08 -21.50 -5.16
CA ARG A 34 9.40 -20.97 -4.71
C ARG A 34 9.71 -21.32 -3.24
N PRO A 35 10.98 -21.62 -2.90
CA PRO A 35 11.39 -21.93 -1.53
C PRO A 35 11.12 -20.75 -0.59
N LEU A 36 10.73 -21.06 0.66
CA LEU A 36 10.40 -20.08 1.72
C LEU A 36 11.40 -18.91 1.81
N PHE A 37 12.68 -19.19 1.58
CA PHE A 37 13.75 -18.20 1.56
C PHE A 37 13.48 -17.03 0.59
N MET A 38 12.98 -17.32 -0.61
CA MET A 38 12.73 -16.29 -1.62
C MET A 38 11.55 -15.41 -1.24
N THR A 39 10.47 -16.00 -0.72
CA THR A 39 9.33 -15.27 -0.15
C THR A 39 9.77 -14.36 1.00
N VAL A 40 10.59 -14.87 1.91
CA VAL A 40 11.15 -14.08 3.02
C VAL A 40 12.01 -12.93 2.49
N SER A 41 12.86 -13.16 1.49
CA SER A 41 13.68 -12.10 0.89
C SER A 41 12.85 -10.97 0.26
N TYR A 42 11.76 -11.30 -0.45
CA TYR A 42 10.86 -10.31 -1.03
C TYR A 42 10.07 -9.55 0.05
N ALA A 43 9.61 -10.25 1.08
CA ALA A 43 8.95 -9.62 2.22
C ALA A 43 9.88 -8.66 2.98
N LEU A 44 11.16 -9.03 3.16
CA LEU A 44 12.18 -8.17 3.77
C LEU A 44 12.49 -6.96 2.89
N ALA A 45 12.61 -7.14 1.57
CA ALA A 45 12.78 -6.02 0.65
C ALA A 45 11.61 -5.02 0.74
N PHE A 46 10.37 -5.53 0.83
CA PHE A 46 9.20 -4.71 1.06
C PHE A 46 9.24 -4.00 2.43
N ALA A 47 9.61 -4.70 3.50
CA ALA A 47 9.72 -4.13 4.84
C ALA A 47 10.77 -3.01 4.92
N ILE A 48 11.92 -3.15 4.25
CA ILE A 48 13.01 -2.17 4.23
C ILE A 48 12.69 -0.96 3.33
N SER A 49 11.83 -1.11 2.31
CA SER A 49 11.44 0.00 1.44
C SER A 49 10.83 1.19 2.21
N SER A 50 10.11 0.88 3.29
CA SER A 50 9.44 1.85 4.17
C SER A 50 10.41 2.78 4.91
N PRO A 51 11.37 2.28 5.72
CA PRO A 51 12.35 3.14 6.37
C PRO A 51 13.26 3.88 5.39
N ILE A 52 13.53 3.32 4.20
CA ILE A 52 14.24 4.06 3.14
C ILE A 52 13.43 5.29 2.71
N GLY A 53 12.14 5.14 2.42
CA GLY A 53 11.26 6.26 2.05
C GLY A 53 11.17 7.33 3.14
N VAL A 54 11.09 6.93 4.42
CA VAL A 54 11.12 7.85 5.57
C VAL A 54 12.45 8.61 5.61
N GLY A 55 13.58 7.92 5.45
CA GLY A 55 14.90 8.55 5.43
C GLY A 55 15.06 9.58 4.31
N ILE A 56 14.57 9.26 3.11
CA ILE A 56 14.54 10.20 1.98
C ILE A 56 13.67 11.42 2.34
N GLY A 57 12.49 11.21 2.92
CA GLY A 57 11.62 12.29 3.37
C GLY A 57 12.29 13.23 4.38
N ILE A 58 13.00 12.67 5.38
CA ILE A 58 13.77 13.45 6.36
C ILE A 58 14.89 14.24 5.69
N ALA A 59 15.62 13.63 4.75
CA ALA A 59 16.70 14.31 4.04
C ALA A 59 16.17 15.49 3.19
N ILE A 60 15.02 15.31 2.53
CA ILE A 60 14.36 16.39 1.77
C ILE A 60 13.92 17.51 2.72
N ASP A 61 13.26 17.17 3.83
CA ASP A 61 12.82 18.14 4.84
C ASP A 61 13.99 18.96 5.41
N ALA A 62 15.16 18.32 5.57
CA ALA A 62 16.38 18.98 6.04
C ALA A 62 17.08 19.86 4.97
N THR A 63 16.85 19.64 3.67
CA THR A 63 17.64 20.24 2.59
C THR A 63 16.85 21.13 1.63
N ALA A 64 15.53 20.99 1.57
CA ALA A 64 14.65 21.78 0.72
C ALA A 64 13.68 22.60 1.56
N GLN A 65 13.43 23.85 1.17
CA GLN A 65 12.46 24.72 1.85
C GLN A 65 11.60 25.50 0.86
N GLY A 66 10.46 26.01 1.35
CA GLY A 66 9.50 26.78 0.57
C GLY A 66 8.97 25.98 -0.62
N ALA A 67 8.73 26.68 -1.73
CA ALA A 67 8.10 26.09 -2.92
C ALA A 67 8.81 24.85 -3.47
N VAL A 68 10.14 24.73 -3.30
CA VAL A 68 10.89 23.55 -3.78
C VAL A 68 10.50 22.30 -2.99
N ALA A 69 10.38 22.40 -1.66
CA ALA A 69 9.92 21.29 -0.82
C ALA A 69 8.48 20.90 -1.18
N ASP A 70 7.60 21.89 -1.41
CA ASP A 70 6.20 21.65 -1.79
C ASP A 70 6.07 20.92 -3.12
N TRP A 71 6.88 21.29 -4.12
CA TRP A 71 6.90 20.60 -5.41
C TRP A 71 7.44 19.17 -5.30
N ILE A 72 8.51 18.97 -4.53
CA ILE A 72 9.06 17.62 -4.29
C ILE A 72 8.00 16.75 -3.61
N PHE A 73 7.34 17.26 -2.57
CA PHE A 73 6.26 16.57 -1.88
C PHE A 73 5.12 16.21 -2.82
N THR A 74 4.63 17.19 -3.59
CA THR A 74 3.48 17.02 -4.49
C THR A 74 3.76 15.99 -5.59
N ILE A 75 4.93 16.06 -6.22
CA ILE A 75 5.33 15.10 -7.26
C ILE A 75 5.50 13.70 -6.67
N SER A 76 6.17 13.60 -5.52
CA SER A 76 6.40 12.32 -4.84
C SER A 76 5.08 11.66 -4.44
N MET A 77 4.15 12.43 -3.88
CA MET A 77 2.81 11.96 -3.51
C MET A 77 2.00 11.54 -4.74
N ALA A 78 2.04 12.29 -5.84
CA ALA A 78 1.35 11.94 -7.06
C ALA A 78 1.87 10.62 -7.66
N ILE A 79 3.19 10.44 -7.69
CA ILE A 79 3.81 9.18 -8.16
C ILE A 79 3.41 8.02 -7.25
N ALA A 80 3.51 8.19 -5.93
CA ALA A 80 3.14 7.15 -4.98
C ALA A 80 1.67 6.74 -5.15
N ALA A 81 0.75 7.70 -5.23
CA ALA A 81 -0.66 7.45 -5.48
C ALA A 81 -0.90 6.70 -6.79
N GLY A 82 -0.26 7.13 -7.89
CA GLY A 82 -0.38 6.48 -9.20
C GLY A 82 0.10 5.01 -9.19
N VAL A 83 1.25 4.74 -8.56
CA VAL A 83 1.77 3.36 -8.41
C VAL A 83 0.81 2.49 -7.61
N PHE A 84 0.27 2.99 -6.49
CA PHE A 84 -0.70 2.24 -5.68
C PHE A 84 -1.96 1.90 -6.47
N ILE A 85 -2.51 2.86 -7.24
CA ILE A 85 -3.67 2.62 -8.11
C ILE A 85 -3.35 1.56 -9.17
N TYR A 86 -2.20 1.68 -9.85
CA TYR A 86 -1.78 0.71 -10.87
C TYR A 86 -1.66 -0.70 -10.30
N VAL A 87 -1.00 -0.86 -9.15
CA VAL A 87 -0.80 -2.15 -8.47
C VAL A 87 -2.14 -2.73 -8.01
N ALA A 88 -3.02 -1.90 -7.44
CA ALA A 88 -4.34 -2.34 -7.00
C ALA A 88 -5.16 -2.91 -8.17
N ILE A 89 -5.20 -2.21 -9.31
CA ILE A 89 -5.97 -2.66 -10.48
C ILE A 89 -5.31 -3.89 -11.13
N ASN A 90 -4.03 -3.81 -11.46
CA ASN A 90 -3.37 -4.82 -12.29
C ASN A 90 -2.96 -6.07 -11.53
N HIS A 91 -2.45 -5.93 -10.31
CA HIS A 91 -1.91 -7.06 -9.55
C HIS A 91 -2.94 -7.64 -8.58
N LEU A 92 -3.74 -6.81 -7.90
CA LEU A 92 -4.69 -7.30 -6.91
C LEU A 92 -6.03 -7.69 -7.54
N ILE A 93 -6.71 -6.78 -8.24
CA ILE A 93 -8.07 -7.02 -8.77
C ILE A 93 -8.03 -7.93 -10.00
N SER A 94 -7.15 -7.63 -10.97
CA SER A 94 -7.13 -8.35 -12.25
C SER A 94 -6.44 -9.72 -12.17
N LYS A 95 -5.38 -9.84 -11.37
CA LYS A 95 -4.56 -11.07 -11.29
C LYS A 95 -4.69 -11.81 -9.96
N GLY A 96 -4.97 -11.12 -8.86
CA GLY A 96 -4.99 -11.69 -7.51
C GLY A 96 -6.27 -12.43 -7.14
N PHE A 97 -7.38 -12.16 -7.83
CA PHE A 97 -8.68 -12.81 -7.59
C PHE A 97 -9.04 -13.75 -8.73
N LYS A 98 -8.54 -14.99 -8.65
CA LYS A 98 -8.98 -16.13 -9.44
C LYS A 98 -9.47 -17.22 -8.49
N PRO A 99 -10.78 -17.46 -8.39
CA PRO A 99 -11.32 -18.56 -7.59
C PRO A 99 -10.77 -19.90 -8.07
N LEU A 100 -10.42 -20.79 -7.14
CA LEU A 100 -10.03 -22.18 -7.47
C LEU A 100 -11.23 -23.00 -7.98
N HIS A 101 -12.44 -22.64 -7.55
CA HIS A 101 -13.71 -23.22 -7.99
C HIS A 101 -14.65 -22.13 -8.51
N PRO A 102 -15.54 -22.44 -9.46
CA PRO A 102 -16.53 -21.50 -9.96
C PRO A 102 -17.29 -20.87 -8.79
N SER A 103 -17.19 -19.56 -8.64
CA SER A 103 -17.87 -18.81 -7.58
C SER A 103 -18.88 -17.87 -8.22
N PRO A 104 -20.14 -17.85 -7.75
CA PRO A 104 -21.14 -16.89 -8.23
C PRO A 104 -20.76 -15.43 -7.89
N PHE A 105 -19.79 -15.24 -6.99
CA PHE A 105 -19.29 -13.94 -6.58
C PHE A 105 -18.12 -13.42 -7.44
N ASP A 106 -17.64 -14.20 -8.41
CA ASP A 106 -16.58 -13.76 -9.35
C ASP A 106 -17.14 -12.93 -10.51
N THR A 107 -17.88 -11.86 -10.17
CA THR A 107 -18.41 -10.92 -11.15
C THR A 107 -17.75 -9.54 -10.99
N PRO A 108 -17.68 -8.72 -12.06
CA PRO A 108 -17.14 -7.36 -11.97
C PRO A 108 -17.85 -6.50 -10.91
N PHE A 109 -19.16 -6.73 -10.70
CA PHE A 109 -19.95 -6.00 -9.72
C PHE A 109 -19.48 -6.25 -8.27
N TYR A 110 -19.30 -7.51 -7.88
CA TYR A 110 -18.83 -7.84 -6.52
C TYR A 110 -17.39 -7.38 -6.28
N LYS A 111 -16.53 -7.41 -7.31
CA LYS A 111 -15.17 -6.84 -7.23
C LYS A 111 -15.21 -5.33 -7.00
N TYR A 112 -16.06 -4.62 -7.74
CA TYR A 112 -16.27 -3.19 -7.55
C TYR A 112 -16.82 -2.86 -6.15
N LEU A 113 -17.80 -3.62 -5.67
CA LEU A 113 -18.35 -3.46 -4.32
C LEU A 113 -17.28 -3.70 -3.23
N ALA A 114 -16.45 -4.73 -3.39
CA ALA A 114 -15.35 -5.00 -2.46
C ALA A 114 -14.32 -3.86 -2.42
N VAL A 115 -14.00 -3.26 -3.57
CA VAL A 115 -13.15 -2.07 -3.64
C VAL A 115 -13.80 -0.88 -2.94
N LEU A 116 -15.08 -0.61 -3.20
CA LEU A 116 -15.82 0.47 -2.55
C LEU A 116 -15.88 0.30 -1.03
N LEU A 117 -16.11 -0.92 -0.54
CA LEU A 117 -16.09 -1.22 0.88
C LEU A 117 -14.70 -0.98 1.49
N GLY A 118 -13.63 -1.39 0.80
CA GLY A 118 -12.26 -1.09 1.21
C GLY A 118 -12.00 0.41 1.30
N VAL A 119 -12.41 1.18 0.29
CA VAL A 119 -12.32 2.65 0.29
C VAL A 119 -13.12 3.25 1.43
N ALA A 120 -14.34 2.78 1.69
CA ALA A 120 -15.18 3.28 2.77
C ALA A 120 -14.56 3.03 4.16
N ILE A 121 -14.02 1.83 4.38
CA ILE A 121 -13.32 1.49 5.64
C ILE A 121 -12.11 2.41 5.83
N ILE A 122 -11.28 2.56 4.80
CA ILE A 122 -10.12 3.44 4.87
C ILE A 122 -10.54 4.90 5.08
N ALA A 123 -11.58 5.38 4.40
CA ALA A 123 -12.11 6.73 4.60
C ALA A 123 -12.56 6.95 6.04
N VAL A 124 -13.24 5.98 6.67
CA VAL A 124 -13.61 6.06 8.09
C VAL A 124 -12.38 6.09 8.99
N VAL A 125 -11.36 5.28 8.72
CA VAL A 125 -10.10 5.31 9.47
C VAL A 125 -9.42 6.69 9.36
N LEU A 126 -9.45 7.29 8.16
CA LEU A 126 -8.87 8.61 7.89
C LEU A 126 -9.64 9.79 8.52
N ILE A 127 -10.89 9.61 8.97
CA ILE A 127 -11.59 10.66 9.75
C ILE A 127 -10.87 10.94 11.08
N TRP A 128 -10.19 9.93 11.61
CA TRP A 128 -9.44 10.03 12.86
C TRP A 128 -8.00 10.49 12.64
N ASP A 129 -7.58 10.70 11.39
CA ASP A 129 -6.28 11.27 11.01
C ASP A 129 -6.25 12.79 11.12
#